data_AF-A0A951B271-F1
#
_entry.id   AF-A0A951B271-F1
#
_cell.length_a   1.000
_cell.length_b   1.000
_cell.length_c   1.000
_cell.angle_alpha   90.00
_cell.angle_beta   90.00
_cell.angle_gamma   90.00
#
_symmetry.space_group_name_H-M   'P 1'
#
loop_
_entity.id
_entity.type
_entity.pdbx_description
1 polymer ?
#
loop_
_entity_poly.entity_id
_entity_poly.type
_entity_poly.pdbx_seq_one_letter_code
_entity_poly.pdbx_strand_id
1 'polypeptide(L)' 'VGLFETAESDALAVIDGPESKRVIGLLTEQFALRRYSEELDRRRRELSGE' A
#
# COMPACT_ATOMS: atom_id res chain seq x y z
N VAL A 1 -0.60 2.91 14.67
CA VAL A 1 0.51 2.00 14.37
C VAL A 1 0.22 1.34 13.03
N GLY A 2 1.12 1.48 12.07
CA GLY A 2 0.98 0.93 10.71
C GLY A 2 1.25 -0.57 10.64
N LEU A 3 0.87 -1.21 9.53
CA LEU A 3 1.12 -2.64 9.31
C LEU A 3 2.63 -2.96 9.25
N PHE A 4 3.42 -2.10 8.61
CA PHE A 4 4.88 -2.24 8.53
C PHE A 4 5.55 -2.10 9.91
N GLU A 5 5.12 -1.12 10.71
CA GLU A 5 5.59 -0.94 12.10
C GLU A 5 5.29 -2.17 12.97
N THR A 6 4.07 -2.70 12.87
CA THR A 6 3.66 -3.89 13.65
C THR A 6 4.44 -5.13 13.24
N ALA A 7 4.85 -5.21 11.98
CA ALA A 7 5.64 -6.30 11.44
C ALA A 7 7.16 -6.10 11.61
N GLU A 8 7.60 -4.95 12.13
CA GLU A 8 9.01 -4.55 12.25
C GLU A 8 9.78 -4.75 10.91
N SER A 9 9.13 -4.43 9.79
CA SER A 9 9.67 -4.66 8.44
C SER A 9 9.19 -3.62 7.45
N ASP A 10 10.07 -3.16 6.56
CA ASP A 10 9.75 -2.20 5.49
C ASP A 10 9.08 -2.86 4.27
N ALA A 11 8.92 -4.19 4.30
CA ALA A 11 8.30 -4.97 3.24
C ALA A 11 7.42 -6.11 3.78
N LEU A 12 6.28 -6.32 3.12
CA LEU A 12 5.29 -7.34 3.44
C LEU A 12 5.02 -8.23 2.22
N ALA A 13 4.94 -9.53 2.43
CA ALA A 13 4.51 -10.46 1.39
C ALA A 13 3.01 -10.28 1.10
N VAL A 14 2.64 -10.19 -0.17
CA VAL A 14 1.25 -10.19 -0.61
C VAL A 14 0.85 -11.64 -0.86
N ILE A 15 -0.19 -12.11 -0.16
CA ILE A 15 -0.74 -13.46 -0.36
C ILE A 15 -2.07 -13.40 -1.09
N ASP A 16 -2.35 -14.45 -1.86
CA ASP A 16 -3.58 -14.65 -2.65
C ASP A 16 -4.84 -14.68 -1.78
N GLY A 17 -4.69 -15.13 -0.53
CA GLY A 17 -5.76 -15.17 0.45
C GLY A 17 -5.39 -15.98 1.70
N PRO A 18 -6.22 -15.94 2.75
CA PRO A 18 -5.92 -16.60 4.02
C PRO A 18 -5.89 -18.14 3.93
N GLU A 19 -6.66 -18.73 2.99
CA GLU A 19 -6.74 -20.18 2.81
C GLU A 19 -5.50 -20.76 2.12
N SER A 20 -5.12 -20.22 0.95
CA SER A 20 -4.01 -20.75 0.17
C SER A 20 -2.65 -20.29 0.69
N LYS A 21 -2.57 -19.10 1.31
CA LYS A 21 -1.34 -18.43 1.77
C LYS A 21 -0.23 -18.38 0.72
N ARG A 22 -0.61 -18.49 -0.56
CA ARG A 22 0.34 -18.46 -1.67
C ARG A 22 0.82 -17.03 -1.86
N VAL A 23 2.14 -16.82 -1.81
CA VAL A 23 2.74 -15.51 -2.06
C VAL A 23 2.60 -15.16 -3.54
N ILE A 24 2.02 -14.00 -3.80
CA ILE A 24 1.79 -13.45 -5.15
C ILE A 24 2.59 -12.17 -5.40
N GLY A 25 3.29 -11.64 -4.40
CA GLY A 25 4.15 -10.47 -4.58
C GLY A 25 4.73 -9.93 -3.28
N LEU A 26 5.36 -8.76 -3.39
CA LEU A 26 5.96 -8.01 -2.28
C LEU A 26 5.43 -6.57 -2.33
N LEU A 27 4.99 -6.06 -1.18
CA LEU A 27 4.59 -4.67 -0.99
C LEU A 27 5.61 -3.99 -0.07
N THR A 28 6.20 -2.89 -0.54
CA THR A 28 7.11 -2.07 0.29
C THR A 28 6.38 -0.86 0.85
N GLU A 29 6.83 -0.38 2.01
CA GLU A 29 6.26 0.81 2.65
C GLU A 29 6.40 2.04 1.75
N GLN A 30 7.58 2.25 1.15
CA GLN A 30 7.81 3.34 0.21
C GLN A 30 6.82 3.33 -0.97
N PHE A 31 6.52 2.15 -1.53
CA PHE A 31 5.56 2.04 -2.62
C PHE A 31 4.14 2.38 -2.16
N ALA A 32 3.75 1.90 -0.97
CA ALA A 32 2.45 2.19 -0.38
C ALA A 32 2.25 3.70 -0.13
N LEU A 33 3.25 4.38 0.43
CA LEU A 33 3.23 5.83 0.67
C LEU A 33 3.15 6.64 -0.62
N ARG A 34 3.91 6.26 -1.65
CA ARG A 34 3.84 6.90 -2.97
C ARG A 34 2.45 6.77 -3.57
N ARG A 35 1.87 5.56 -3.59
CA ARG A 35 0.52 5.34 -4.13
C ARG A 35 -0.54 6.13 -3.37
N TYR A 36 -0.44 6.20 -2.04
CA TYR A 36 -1.36 7.01 -1.24
C TYR A 36 -1.29 8.49 -1.59
N SER A 37 -0.07 9.03 -1.73
CA SER A 37 0.17 10.42 -2.11
C SER A 37 -0.40 10.73 -3.50
N GLU A 38 -0.18 9.85 -4.48
CA GLU A 38 -0.72 9.99 -5.83
C GLU A 38 -2.25 10.00 -5.88
N GLU A 39 -2.90 9.14 -5.10
CA GLU A 39 -4.36 9.10 -5.02
C GLU A 39 -4.92 10.34 -4.32
N LEU A 40 -4.24 10.85 -3.29
CA LEU A 40 -4.57 12.12 -2.63
C LEU A 40 -4.50 13.30 -3.61
N ASP A 41 -3.40 13.40 -4.35
CA ASP A 41 -3.21 14.46 -5.36
C ASP A 41 -4.26 14.37 -6.47
N ARG A 42 -4.61 13.16 -6.90
CA ARG A 42 -5.69 12.94 -7.88
C ARG A 42 -7.03 13.44 -7.35
N ARG A 43 -7.43 13.04 -6.14
CA ARG A 43 -8.68 13.51 -5.51
C ARG A 43 -8.71 15.02 -5.33
N ARG A 44 -7.56 15.63 -5.00
CA ARG A 44 -7.44 17.08 -4.88
C ARG A 44 -7.70 17.80 -6.20
N ARG A 45 -7.16 17.28 -7.31
CA ARG A 45 -7.42 17.83 -8.66
C ARG A 45 -8.88 17.68 -9.06
N GLU A 46 -9.46 16.50 -8.85
CA GLU A 46 -10.89 16.24 -9.12
C GLU A 46 -11.82 17.21 -8.39
N LEU A 47 -11.51 17.55 -7.13
CA LEU A 47 -12.28 18.51 -6.34
C LEU A 47 -12.02 19.98 -6.73
N SER A 48 -10.86 20.28 -7.31
CA SER A 48 -10.48 21.64 -7.71
C SER A 48 -10.98 22.01 -9.11
N GLY A 49 -11.55 21.06 -9.85
CA GLY A 49 -12.21 21.30 -11.14
C GLY A 49 -11.26 21.54 -12.32
N GLU A 50 -10.04 20.98 -12.28
CA GLU A 50 -9.27 20.73 -13.51
C GLU A 50 -9.87 19.58 -14.32
#